data_AF-A0A0C9ZBV4-F1
#
_entry.id   AF-A0A0C9ZBV4-F1
#
_cell.length_a   1.000
_cell.length_b   1.000
_cell.length_c   1.000
_cell.angle_alpha   90.00
_cell.angle_beta   90.00
_cell.angle_gamma   90.00
#
_symmetry.space_group_name_H-M   'P 1'
#
loop_
_entity.id
_entity.type
_entity.pdbx_description
1 polymer ?
#
loop_
_entity_poly.entity_id
_entity_poly.type
_entity_poly.pdbx_seq_one_letter_code
_entity_poly.pdbx_strand_id
1 'polypeptide(L)'
;MSTNIRNIVIFGESGVGKSSVINLLAGRQVAKTSPDTKHCTLRYEAYNITIRDVPYRIYDTAGVDGNRMDPSGFLDAVTNADKLMKELRDRGGVHLLLYCIKAGRIPPTFITNYRLFYEFFFEEKIPVALIVTHLEREDPMDHWYTRNKGSFDRHAVKCVDHACITAAANLDPKYRKQCNESKEVAMDLIARHQHTVVDWNGGEGWLARFIGKLKDILTGRPSKSDFHGVLTKRCGMEDSLAKRVIQNLQLNG
;
A
#
# COMPACT_ATOMS: atom_id res chain seq x y z
N MET A 1 -12.02 -25.89 12.94
CA MET A 1 -12.34 -24.50 12.58
C MET A 1 -11.48 -24.14 11.39
N SER A 2 -12.04 -23.74 10.26
CA SER A 2 -11.22 -23.21 9.15
C SER A 2 -10.56 -21.92 9.64
N THR A 3 -9.24 -21.91 9.78
CA THR A 3 -8.49 -20.71 10.14
C THR A 3 -8.62 -19.72 8.98
N ASN A 4 -9.48 -18.71 9.13
CA ASN A 4 -9.68 -17.71 8.09
C ASN A 4 -8.39 -16.87 7.97
N ILE A 5 -7.79 -16.86 6.77
CA ILE A 5 -6.54 -16.13 6.53
C ILE A 5 -6.90 -14.66 6.35
N ARG A 6 -6.30 -13.79 7.17
CA ARG A 6 -6.55 -12.34 7.10
C ARG A 6 -5.63 -11.67 6.09
N ASN A 7 -6.20 -10.89 5.19
CA ASN A 7 -5.42 -10.17 4.18
C ASN A 7 -5.05 -8.76 4.67
N ILE A 8 -3.77 -8.42 4.57
CA ILE A 8 -3.21 -7.10 4.87
C ILE A 8 -2.61 -6.54 3.58
N VAL A 9 -2.85 -5.27 3.28
CA VAL A 9 -2.15 -4.58 2.19
C VAL A 9 -1.17 -3.59 2.80
N ILE A 10 0.13 -3.74 2.50
CA ILE A 10 1.14 -2.74 2.85
C ILE A 10 1.40 -1.84 1.66
N PHE A 11 1.31 -0.53 1.86
CA PHE A 11 1.49 0.46 0.81
C PHE A 11 2.33 1.65 1.27
N GLY A 12 2.83 2.44 0.32
CA GLY A 12 3.71 3.57 0.56
C GLY A 12 4.77 3.72 -0.53
N GLU A 13 5.50 4.83 -0.50
CA GLU A 13 6.50 5.20 -1.53
C GLU A 13 7.59 4.13 -1.72
N SER A 14 8.32 4.15 -2.83
CA SER A 14 9.46 3.25 -3.00
C SER A 14 10.55 3.54 -1.96
N GLY A 15 11.30 2.51 -1.55
CA GLY A 15 12.39 2.65 -0.59
C GLY A 15 12.00 2.92 0.87
N VAL A 16 10.70 3.02 1.20
CA VAL A 16 10.24 3.22 2.60
C VAL A 16 10.34 1.97 3.48
N GLY A 17 10.77 0.82 2.94
CA GLY A 17 11.03 -0.39 3.73
C GLY A 17 9.87 -1.38 3.84
N LYS A 18 8.87 -1.36 2.95
CA LYS A 18 7.73 -2.31 2.95
C LYS A 18 8.16 -3.77 2.96
N SER A 19 9.01 -4.18 2.02
CA SER A 19 9.55 -5.54 1.97
C SER A 19 10.41 -5.87 3.19
N SER A 20 11.05 -4.87 3.81
CA SER A 20 11.81 -5.06 5.06
C SER A 20 10.89 -5.33 6.26
N VAL A 21 9.71 -4.70 6.32
CA VAL A 21 8.66 -5.02 7.31
C VAL A 21 8.23 -6.48 7.18
N ILE A 22 8.02 -6.95 5.95
CA ILE A 22 7.62 -8.35 5.68
C ILE A 22 8.69 -9.32 6.15
N ASN A 23 9.96 -9.06 5.84
CA ASN A 23 11.09 -9.86 6.31
C ASN A 23 11.21 -9.86 7.85
N LEU A 24 10.98 -8.70 8.48
CA LEU A 24 10.98 -8.56 9.93
C LEU A 24 9.88 -9.42 10.58
N LEU A 25 8.65 -9.34 10.07
CA LEU A 25 7.52 -10.14 10.54
C LEU A 25 7.74 -11.64 10.31
N ALA A 26 8.29 -12.02 9.15
CA ALA A 26 8.62 -13.41 8.83
C ALA A 26 9.79 -13.96 9.66
N GLY A 27 10.62 -13.09 10.25
CA GLY A 27 11.85 -13.47 10.96
C GLY A 27 12.95 -14.03 10.04
N ARG A 28 12.78 -13.93 8.72
CA ARG A 28 13.71 -14.42 7.69
C ARG A 28 13.53 -13.64 6.40
N GLN A 29 14.49 -13.73 5.50
CA GLN A 29 14.39 -13.11 4.18
C GLN A 29 13.44 -13.91 3.28
N VAL A 30 12.25 -13.33 3.02
CA VAL A 30 11.24 -13.85 2.09
C VAL A 30 10.97 -12.89 0.94
N ALA A 31 10.98 -11.58 1.22
CA ALA A 31 10.76 -10.53 0.26
C ALA A 31 12.09 -9.95 -0.23
N LYS A 32 12.20 -9.70 -1.53
CA LYS A 32 13.39 -9.09 -2.12
C LYS A 32 13.43 -7.60 -1.77
N THR A 33 14.52 -7.18 -1.13
CA THR A 33 14.77 -5.77 -0.78
C THR A 33 15.79 -5.18 -1.75
N SER A 34 15.49 -5.09 -3.05
CA SER A 34 16.34 -4.34 -3.99
C SER A 34 15.77 -2.93 -4.24
N PRO A 35 16.61 -1.94 -4.55
CA PRO A 35 16.16 -0.58 -4.90
C PRO A 35 15.47 -0.46 -6.28
N ASP A 36 15.23 -1.57 -6.99
CA ASP A 36 15.08 -1.55 -8.45
C ASP A 36 13.73 -1.00 -8.95
N THR A 37 13.70 0.33 -9.12
CA THR A 37 13.67 1.05 -10.43
C THR A 37 12.70 0.64 -11.53
N LYS A 38 11.54 0.05 -11.22
CA LYS A 38 10.38 0.17 -12.11
C LYS A 38 9.21 0.84 -11.39
N HIS A 39 8.96 2.10 -11.78
CA HIS A 39 7.86 2.98 -11.39
C HIS A 39 6.49 2.44 -11.85
N CYS A 40 6.16 1.22 -11.48
CA CYS A 40 4.88 0.60 -11.80
C CYS A 40 4.04 0.53 -10.54
N THR A 41 3.11 1.46 -10.43
CA THR A 41 2.10 1.48 -9.37
C THR A 41 1.34 0.15 -9.29
N LEU A 42 1.12 -0.32 -8.05
CA LEU A 42 0.25 -1.44 -7.69
C LEU A 42 0.65 -2.84 -8.18
N ARG A 43 1.85 -3.06 -8.73
CA ARG A 43 2.39 -4.43 -8.77
C ARG A 43 2.42 -4.97 -7.35
N TYR A 44 2.09 -6.24 -7.16
CA TYR A 44 2.03 -6.80 -5.81
C TYR A 44 2.58 -8.22 -5.75
N GLU A 45 3.05 -8.58 -4.57
CA GLU A 45 3.42 -9.94 -4.21
C GLU A 45 2.82 -10.28 -2.84
N ALA A 46 2.33 -11.51 -2.69
CA ALA A 46 1.63 -11.94 -1.49
C ALA A 46 2.51 -12.89 -0.67
N TYR A 47 2.58 -12.64 0.64
CA TYR A 47 3.39 -13.40 1.59
C TYR A 47 2.51 -13.96 2.70
N ASN A 48 2.55 -15.27 2.91
CA ASN A 48 1.85 -15.90 4.04
C ASN A 48 2.74 -15.85 5.28
N ILE A 49 2.25 -15.24 6.35
CA ILE A 49 2.97 -15.08 7.63
C ILE A 49 2.04 -15.45 8.77
N THR A 50 2.55 -16.15 9.78
CA THR A 50 1.81 -16.40 11.02
C THR A 50 2.26 -15.41 12.09
N ILE A 51 1.31 -14.67 12.66
CA ILE A 51 1.55 -13.69 13.72
C ILE A 51 0.67 -14.09 14.90
N ARG A 52 1.28 -14.38 16.06
CA ARG A 52 0.56 -14.81 17.28
C ARG A 52 -0.48 -15.92 16.99
N ASP A 53 -0.04 -16.99 16.32
CA ASP A 53 -0.85 -18.15 15.90
C ASP A 53 -2.00 -17.87 14.91
N VAL A 54 -2.07 -16.65 14.38
CA VAL A 54 -3.04 -16.26 13.37
C VAL A 54 -2.38 -16.19 11.99
N PRO A 55 -2.94 -16.86 10.95
CA PRO A 55 -2.41 -16.77 9.60
C PRO A 55 -2.85 -15.48 8.92
N TYR A 56 -1.88 -14.77 8.33
CA TYR A 56 -2.06 -13.58 7.52
C TYR A 56 -1.49 -13.78 6.13
N ARG A 57 -2.08 -13.09 5.16
CA ARG A 57 -1.51 -12.87 3.83
C ARG A 57 -1.25 -11.38 3.66
N ILE A 58 0.03 -11.02 3.58
CA ILE A 58 0.45 -9.63 3.42
C ILE A 58 0.79 -9.39 1.94
N TYR A 59 0.08 -8.45 1.34
CA TYR A 59 0.29 -7.99 -0.03
C TYR A 59 1.27 -6.82 -0.01
N ASP A 60 2.52 -7.08 -0.40
CA ASP A 60 3.51 -6.05 -0.66
C ASP A 60 3.16 -5.34 -1.96
N THR A 61 2.97 -4.02 -1.92
CA THR A 61 2.70 -3.25 -3.14
C THR A 61 3.96 -2.54 -3.60
N ALA A 62 4.20 -2.50 -4.91
CA ALA A 62 5.22 -1.64 -5.48
C ALA A 62 4.87 -0.18 -5.14
N GLY A 63 5.86 0.56 -4.67
CA GLY A 63 5.65 1.93 -4.23
C GLY A 63 5.25 2.83 -5.40
N VAL A 64 4.38 3.80 -5.12
CA VAL A 64 4.14 4.90 -6.04
C VAL A 64 5.11 6.00 -5.68
N ASP A 65 6.14 6.13 -6.50
CA ASP A 65 6.97 7.32 -6.45
C ASP A 65 6.07 8.46 -6.91
N GLY A 66 5.94 9.52 -6.10
CA GLY A 66 5.14 10.68 -6.49
C GLY A 66 5.75 11.50 -7.63
N ASN A 67 6.61 10.87 -8.43
CA ASN A 67 7.06 11.33 -9.72
C ASN A 67 5.94 11.18 -10.76
N ARG A 68 6.12 11.95 -11.82
CA ARG A 68 5.31 11.92 -13.03
C ARG A 68 5.29 10.51 -13.64
N MET A 69 4.10 9.95 -13.80
CA MET A 69 3.87 8.64 -14.41
C MET A 69 3.69 8.81 -15.92
N ASP A 70 4.35 7.97 -16.71
CA ASP A 70 4.14 7.95 -18.16
C ASP A 70 2.84 7.21 -18.54
N PRO A 71 2.36 7.32 -19.79
CA PRO A 71 1.13 6.66 -20.19
C PRO A 71 1.16 5.12 -20.06
N SER A 72 2.31 4.48 -20.23
CA SER A 72 2.43 3.03 -20.09
C SER A 72 2.30 2.60 -18.63
N GLY A 73 2.96 3.31 -17.72
CA GLY A 73 2.87 3.12 -16.28
C GLY A 73 1.45 3.34 -15.77
N PHE A 74 0.72 4.29 -16.35
CA PHE A 74 -0.70 4.50 -16.04
C PHE A 74 -1.57 3.31 -16.43
N LEU A 75 -1.41 2.78 -17.64
CA LEU A 75 -2.16 1.60 -18.09
C LEU A 75 -1.83 0.34 -17.27
N ASP A 76 -0.55 0.17 -16.91
CA ASP A 76 -0.10 -0.90 -16.03
C ASP A 76 -0.70 -0.75 -14.62
N ALA A 77 -0.71 0.46 -14.07
CA ALA A 77 -1.29 0.76 -12.76
C ALA A 77 -2.79 0.45 -12.71
N VAL A 78 -3.55 0.81 -13.74
CA VAL A 78 -4.98 0.47 -13.86
C VAL A 78 -5.17 -1.05 -13.92
N THR A 79 -4.36 -1.73 -14.72
CA THR A 79 -4.42 -3.20 -14.83
C THR A 79 -4.10 -3.87 -13.48
N ASN A 80 -3.07 -3.42 -12.79
CA ASN A 80 -2.63 -4.01 -11.52
C ASN A 80 -3.60 -3.70 -10.38
N ALA A 81 -4.21 -2.51 -10.38
CA ALA A 81 -5.28 -2.13 -9.47
C ALA A 81 -6.45 -3.12 -9.56
N ASP A 82 -6.96 -3.36 -10.76
CA ASP A 82 -8.06 -4.29 -11.00
C ASP A 82 -7.70 -5.72 -10.58
N LYS A 83 -6.49 -6.19 -10.94
CA LYS A 83 -5.99 -7.51 -10.53
C LYS A 83 -5.90 -7.67 -9.02
N LEU A 84 -5.32 -6.68 -8.32
CA LEU A 84 -5.20 -6.71 -6.87
C LEU A 84 -6.59 -6.75 -6.22
N MET A 85 -7.53 -5.95 -6.70
CA MET A 85 -8.89 -5.96 -6.14
C MET A 85 -9.61 -7.30 -6.35
N LYS A 86 -9.48 -7.89 -7.55
CA LYS A 86 -10.03 -9.23 -7.85
C LYS A 86 -9.42 -10.29 -6.92
N GLU A 87 -8.09 -10.31 -6.82
CA GLU A 87 -7.35 -11.21 -5.94
C GLU A 87 -7.77 -11.07 -4.47
N LEU A 88 -7.94 -9.83 -3.99
CA LEU A 88 -8.39 -9.58 -2.62
C LEU A 88 -9.82 -10.06 -2.40
N ARG A 89 -10.74 -9.78 -3.34
CA ARG A 89 -12.14 -10.25 -3.27
C ARG A 89 -12.22 -11.78 -3.23
N ASP A 90 -11.47 -12.45 -4.10
CA ASP A 90 -11.46 -13.91 -4.18
C ASP A 90 -10.86 -14.55 -2.92
N ARG A 91 -10.17 -13.76 -2.09
CA ARG A 91 -9.57 -14.19 -0.82
C ARG A 91 -10.25 -13.60 0.42
N GLY A 92 -11.48 -13.09 0.30
CA GLY A 92 -12.27 -12.64 1.45
C GLY A 92 -12.09 -11.17 1.84
N GLY A 93 -11.57 -10.32 0.93
CA GLY A 93 -11.44 -8.89 1.15
C GLY A 93 -10.20 -8.48 1.96
N VAL A 94 -10.10 -7.20 2.31
CA VAL A 94 -8.95 -6.63 3.04
C VAL A 94 -9.32 -6.33 4.48
N HIS A 95 -8.48 -6.71 5.43
CA HIS A 95 -8.78 -6.58 6.85
C HIS A 95 -8.01 -5.42 7.53
N LEU A 96 -6.84 -5.07 6.99
CA LEU A 96 -6.00 -3.99 7.49
C LEU A 96 -5.14 -3.41 6.37
N LEU A 97 -4.98 -2.09 6.38
CA LEU A 97 -3.97 -1.42 5.59
C LEU A 97 -2.80 -1.02 6.47
N LEU A 98 -1.57 -1.32 6.03
CA LEU A 98 -0.35 -0.83 6.64
C LEU A 98 0.22 0.27 5.74
N TYR A 99 0.10 1.52 6.17
CA TYR A 99 0.76 2.62 5.50
C TYR A 99 2.20 2.73 5.99
N CYS A 100 3.14 2.29 5.15
CA CYS A 100 4.56 2.29 5.47
C CYS A 100 5.20 3.61 5.05
N ILE A 101 5.89 4.26 5.99
CA ILE A 101 6.67 5.46 5.75
C ILE A 101 8.06 5.32 6.31
N LYS A 102 8.99 6.08 5.75
CA LYS A 102 10.34 6.22 6.27
C LYS A 102 10.40 7.40 7.23
N ALA A 103 11.02 7.20 8.40
CA ALA A 103 11.35 8.28 9.31
C ALA A 103 12.28 9.29 8.63
N GLY A 104 11.99 10.58 8.84
CA GLY A 104 12.73 11.69 8.22
C GLY A 104 11.81 12.86 7.90
N ARG A 105 12.15 13.63 6.87
CA ARG A 105 11.25 14.67 6.38
C ARG A 105 10.08 14.02 5.66
N ILE A 106 8.85 14.27 6.11
CA ILE A 106 7.64 13.82 5.42
C ILE A 106 7.58 14.49 4.03
N PRO A 107 7.74 13.72 2.94
CA PRO A 107 7.76 14.29 1.59
C PRO A 107 6.35 14.70 1.15
N PRO A 108 6.18 15.61 0.17
CA PRO A 108 4.86 15.93 -0.39
C PRO A 108 4.11 14.71 -0.95
N THR A 109 4.86 13.71 -1.41
CA THR A 109 4.37 12.41 -1.91
C THR A 109 3.67 11.57 -0.83
N PHE A 110 3.89 11.88 0.45
CA PHE A 110 3.24 11.24 1.59
C PHE A 110 1.72 11.35 1.50
N ILE A 111 1.18 12.57 1.31
CA ILE A 111 -0.27 12.74 1.28
C ILE A 111 -0.85 12.20 -0.03
N THR A 112 -0.14 12.34 -1.15
CA THR A 112 -0.58 11.81 -2.45
C THR A 112 -0.73 10.28 -2.42
N ASN A 113 0.26 9.57 -1.87
CA ASN A 113 0.21 8.11 -1.69
C ASN A 113 -0.94 7.69 -0.77
N TYR A 114 -1.05 8.36 0.39
CA TYR A 114 -2.11 8.10 1.35
C TYR A 114 -3.48 8.23 0.69
N ARG A 115 -3.77 9.35 0.03
CA ARG A 115 -5.06 9.57 -0.64
C ARG A 115 -5.32 8.53 -1.72
N LEU A 116 -4.36 8.32 -2.61
CA LEU A 116 -4.52 7.38 -3.73
C LEU A 116 -4.94 5.99 -3.25
N PHE A 117 -4.29 5.47 -2.21
CA PHE A 117 -4.61 4.13 -1.68
C PHE A 117 -5.79 4.15 -0.74
N TYR A 118 -5.73 4.96 0.32
CA TYR A 118 -6.73 4.93 1.38
C TYR A 118 -8.08 5.50 0.93
N GLU A 119 -8.08 6.70 0.34
CA GLU A 119 -9.31 7.40 -0.03
C GLU A 119 -9.91 6.90 -1.35
N PHE A 120 -9.07 6.61 -2.35
CA PHE A 120 -9.56 6.29 -3.70
C PHE A 120 -9.53 4.80 -4.04
N PHE A 121 -8.47 4.08 -3.66
CA PHE A 121 -8.38 2.65 -3.97
C PHE A 121 -9.17 1.79 -2.97
N PHE A 122 -9.17 2.13 -1.68
CA PHE A 122 -9.88 1.42 -0.60
C PHE A 122 -11.11 2.17 -0.06
N GLU A 123 -11.43 3.34 -0.62
CA GLU A 123 -12.65 4.11 -0.34
C GLU A 123 -12.89 4.43 1.15
N GLU A 124 -11.81 4.55 1.91
CA GLU A 124 -11.80 4.77 3.36
C GLU A 124 -12.58 3.70 4.15
N LYS A 125 -12.75 2.51 3.58
CA LYS A 125 -13.53 1.42 4.20
C LYS A 125 -12.70 0.57 5.14
N ILE A 126 -11.40 0.45 4.89
CA ILE A 126 -10.51 -0.44 5.64
C ILE A 126 -9.77 0.36 6.72
N PRO A 127 -9.61 -0.16 7.96
CA PRO A 127 -8.74 0.47 8.94
C PRO A 127 -7.31 0.60 8.38
N VAL A 128 -6.68 1.75 8.63
CA VAL A 128 -5.29 2.00 8.26
C VAL A 128 -4.45 2.25 9.50
N ALA A 129 -3.34 1.52 9.62
CA ALA A 129 -2.33 1.73 10.65
C ALA A 129 -1.02 2.19 10.01
N LEU A 130 -0.28 3.03 10.71
CA LEU A 130 1.00 3.55 10.24
C LEU A 130 2.15 2.65 10.69
N ILE A 131 3.09 2.36 9.81
CA ILE A 131 4.36 1.73 10.17
C ILE A 131 5.52 2.62 9.74
N VAL A 132 6.26 3.14 10.71
CA VAL A 132 7.37 4.06 10.51
C VAL A 132 8.67 3.28 10.61
N THR A 133 9.45 3.28 9.53
CA THR A 133 10.72 2.54 9.43
C THR A 133 11.93 3.48 9.54
N HIS A 134 13.15 2.93 9.51
CA HIS A 134 14.42 3.66 9.56
C HIS A 134 14.68 4.41 10.89
N LEU A 135 14.23 3.83 12.01
CA LEU A 135 14.38 4.41 13.34
C LEU A 135 15.52 3.80 14.15
N GLU A 136 16.47 3.09 13.52
CA GLU A 136 17.61 2.44 14.22
C GLU A 136 18.49 3.39 15.04
N ARG A 137 18.41 4.71 14.79
CA ARG A 137 19.15 5.75 15.51
C ARG A 137 18.28 6.55 16.49
N GLU A 138 16.99 6.25 16.59
CA GLU A 138 16.06 6.90 17.50
C GLU A 138 15.85 6.00 18.72
N ASP A 139 16.08 6.53 19.91
CA ASP A 139 15.91 5.80 21.17
C ASP A 139 15.15 6.67 22.19
N PRO A 140 13.92 6.29 22.56
CA PRO A 140 13.06 5.23 22.02
C PRO A 140 12.54 5.54 20.61
N MET A 141 12.32 4.51 19.77
CA MET A 141 11.85 4.67 18.38
C MET A 141 10.55 5.49 18.23
N ASP A 142 9.61 5.36 19.18
CA ASP A 142 8.32 6.08 19.21
C ASP A 142 8.45 7.61 19.33
N HIS A 143 9.59 8.13 19.80
CA HIS A 143 9.82 9.56 19.93
C HIS A 143 9.71 10.30 18.58
N TRP A 144 10.05 9.62 17.48
CA TRP A 144 9.88 10.23 16.16
C TRP A 144 8.41 10.50 15.84
N TYR A 145 7.50 9.56 16.11
CA TYR A 145 6.08 9.75 15.84
C TYR A 145 5.50 10.89 16.68
N THR A 146 5.83 10.91 17.97
CA THR A 146 5.37 11.95 18.90
C THR A 146 5.74 13.36 18.40
N ARG A 147 6.99 13.55 17.93
CA ARG A 147 7.46 14.84 17.40
C ARG A 147 6.83 15.22 16.06
N ASN A 148 6.42 14.23 15.25
CA ASN A 148 5.89 14.45 13.91
C ASN A 148 4.35 14.38 13.83
N LYS A 149 3.67 14.10 14.95
CA LYS A 149 2.22 13.90 15.00
C LYS A 149 1.43 15.06 14.37
N GLY A 150 1.83 16.30 14.67
CA GLY A 150 1.18 17.49 14.11
C GLY A 150 1.23 17.56 12.57
N SER A 151 2.13 16.84 11.91
CA SER A 151 2.12 16.74 10.44
C SER A 151 1.01 15.82 9.93
N PHE A 152 0.70 14.74 10.64
CA PHE A 152 -0.41 13.84 10.30
C PHE A 152 -1.75 14.54 10.54
N ASP A 153 -1.87 15.24 11.67
CA ASP A 153 -3.07 15.99 12.04
C ASP A 153 -3.38 17.09 11.02
N ARG A 154 -2.36 17.86 10.59
CA ARG A 154 -2.51 18.92 9.56
C ARG A 154 -3.03 18.40 8.22
N HIS A 155 -2.75 17.15 7.88
CA HIS A 155 -3.21 16.53 6.63
C HIS A 155 -4.45 15.66 6.82
N ALA A 156 -5.06 15.65 8.01
CA ALA A 156 -6.21 14.85 8.38
C ALA A 156 -6.02 13.34 8.08
N VAL A 157 -4.80 12.83 8.29
CA VAL A 157 -4.48 11.42 8.09
C VAL A 157 -5.24 10.61 9.15
N LYS A 158 -6.17 9.77 8.69
CA LYS A 158 -6.82 8.78 9.55
C LYS A 158 -5.81 7.67 9.81
N CYS A 159 -5.72 7.26 11.07
CA CYS A 159 -4.77 6.25 11.50
C CYS A 159 -5.31 5.62 12.78
N VAL A 160 -5.60 4.32 12.76
CA VAL A 160 -6.20 3.64 13.94
C VAL A 160 -5.15 3.30 14.99
N ASP A 161 -3.89 3.13 14.58
CA ASP A 161 -2.75 2.80 15.43
C ASP A 161 -1.44 2.98 14.65
N HIS A 162 -0.28 2.89 15.31
CA HIS A 162 1.02 3.03 14.68
C HIS A 162 2.08 2.11 15.30
N ALA A 163 3.16 1.88 14.56
CA ALA A 163 4.37 1.24 15.05
C ALA A 163 5.61 1.99 14.53
N CYS A 164 6.53 2.31 15.44
CA CYS A 164 7.84 2.86 15.11
C CYS A 164 8.90 1.77 15.24
N ILE A 165 9.56 1.46 14.12
CA ILE A 165 10.40 0.28 14.00
C ILE A 165 11.69 0.54 13.21
N THR A 166 12.60 -0.42 13.32
CA THR A 166 13.68 -0.63 12.37
C THR A 166 13.73 -2.09 11.91
N ALA A 167 14.22 -2.29 10.68
CA ALA A 167 14.50 -3.59 10.09
C ALA A 167 15.98 -3.68 9.67
N ALA A 168 16.85 -2.89 10.32
CA ALA A 168 18.27 -2.74 9.97
C ALA A 168 19.18 -3.90 10.43
N ALA A 169 18.66 -5.03 10.90
CA ALA A 169 19.48 -6.14 11.42
C ALA A 169 20.44 -6.71 10.37
N ASN A 170 20.01 -6.70 9.10
CA ASN A 170 20.83 -7.13 7.97
C ASN A 170 21.80 -6.04 7.48
N LEU A 171 21.63 -4.80 7.94
CA LEU A 171 22.51 -3.67 7.60
C LEU A 171 23.66 -3.56 8.60
N ASP A 172 23.37 -3.73 9.89
CA ASP A 172 24.36 -3.67 10.95
C ASP A 172 23.93 -4.54 12.16
N PRO A 173 24.71 -5.55 12.54
CA PRO A 173 24.41 -6.42 13.69
C PRO A 173 24.17 -5.69 15.00
N LYS A 174 24.69 -4.46 15.16
CA LYS A 174 24.47 -3.66 16.38
C LYS A 174 23.01 -3.30 16.62
N TYR A 175 22.18 -3.29 15.57
CA TYR A 175 20.74 -2.99 15.67
C TYR A 175 19.87 -4.23 15.92
N ARG A 176 20.46 -5.39 16.20
CA ARG A 176 19.71 -6.65 16.42
C ARG A 176 18.71 -6.52 17.57
N LYS A 177 19.07 -5.83 18.66
CA LYS A 177 18.17 -5.60 19.80
C LYS A 177 16.94 -4.80 19.36
N GLN A 178 17.14 -3.65 18.71
CA GLN A 178 16.07 -2.80 18.20
C GLN A 178 15.20 -3.54 17.17
N CYS A 179 15.79 -4.41 16.35
CA CYS A 179 15.02 -5.21 15.39
C CYS A 179 14.16 -6.28 16.08
N ASN A 180 14.63 -6.91 17.15
CA ASN A 180 13.82 -7.83 17.94
C ASN A 180 12.64 -7.10 18.58
N GLU A 181 12.89 -5.94 19.20
CA GLU A 181 11.84 -5.08 19.76
C GLU A 181 10.85 -4.63 18.67
N SER A 182 11.37 -4.21 17.51
CA SER A 182 10.58 -3.82 16.34
C SER A 182 9.67 -4.93 15.83
N LYS A 183 10.16 -6.18 15.83
CA LYS A 183 9.36 -7.34 15.41
C LYS A 183 8.16 -7.53 16.34
N GLU A 184 8.37 -7.47 17.65
CA GLU A 184 7.29 -7.60 18.63
C GLU A 184 6.29 -6.45 18.50
N VAL A 185 6.76 -5.20 18.39
CA VAL A 185 5.90 -4.02 18.21
C VAL A 185 5.04 -4.12 16.93
N ALA A 186 5.62 -4.55 15.80
CA ALA A 186 4.90 -4.73 14.55
C ALA A 186 3.88 -5.89 14.61
N MET A 187 4.24 -6.99 15.28
CA MET A 187 3.32 -8.11 15.51
C MET A 187 2.15 -7.70 16.40
N ASP A 188 2.40 -6.94 17.46
CA ASP A 188 1.37 -6.48 18.39
C ASP A 188 0.43 -5.47 17.73
N LEU A 189 0.94 -4.57 16.89
CA LEU A 189 0.12 -3.69 16.05
C LEU A 189 -0.88 -4.51 15.23
N ILE A 190 -0.41 -5.53 14.50
CA ILE A 190 -1.27 -6.36 13.64
C ILE A 190 -2.26 -7.19 14.48
N ALA A 191 -1.81 -7.74 15.60
CA ALA A 191 -2.64 -8.56 16.48
C ALA A 191 -3.77 -7.75 17.14
N ARG A 192 -3.52 -6.49 17.53
CA ARG A 192 -4.55 -5.60 18.09
C ARG A 192 -5.71 -5.33 17.12
N HIS A 193 -5.43 -5.36 15.82
CA HIS A 193 -6.43 -5.12 14.75
C HIS A 193 -6.96 -6.40 14.11
N GLN A 194 -6.75 -7.58 14.72
CA GLN A 194 -7.20 -8.85 14.16
C GLN A 194 -8.73 -9.00 14.09
N HIS A 195 -9.48 -8.25 14.90
CA HIS A 195 -10.94 -8.34 14.98
C HIS A 195 -11.65 -7.24 14.20
N THR A 196 -10.92 -6.37 13.51
CA THR A 196 -11.53 -5.34 12.68
C THR A 196 -12.10 -6.01 11.43
N VAL A 197 -13.38 -6.37 11.48
CA VAL A 197 -14.07 -7.02 10.36
C VAL A 197 -14.62 -5.95 9.44
N VAL A 198 -13.86 -5.63 8.40
CA VAL A 198 -14.41 -4.98 7.21
C VAL A 198 -14.04 -5.84 6.01
N ASP A 199 -14.92 -6.75 5.64
CA ASP A 199 -14.76 -7.54 4.42
C ASP A 199 -15.13 -6.67 3.22
N TRP A 200 -14.21 -5.79 2.81
CA TRP A 200 -14.42 -4.93 1.65
C TRP A 200 -13.77 -5.51 0.40
N ASN A 201 -14.52 -5.48 -0.69
CA ASN A 201 -14.20 -6.14 -1.96
C ASN A 201 -14.37 -5.23 -3.19
N GLY A 202 -14.35 -3.90 -3.00
CA GLY A 202 -14.53 -2.91 -4.06
C GLY A 202 -15.97 -2.41 -4.17
N GLY A 203 -16.22 -1.12 -3.93
CA GLY A 203 -17.52 -0.51 -4.17
C GLY A 203 -17.83 -0.32 -5.66
N GLU A 204 -19.10 -0.16 -6.01
CA GLU A 204 -19.50 0.05 -7.41
C GLU A 204 -18.79 1.29 -8.00
N GLY A 205 -18.12 1.12 -9.14
CA GLY A 205 -17.40 2.20 -9.81
C GLY A 205 -16.06 2.60 -9.17
N TRP A 206 -15.54 1.86 -8.19
CA TRP A 206 -14.27 2.17 -7.50
C TRP A 206 -13.12 2.38 -8.50
N LEU A 207 -13.04 1.54 -9.54
CA LEU A 207 -11.95 1.60 -10.52
C LEU A 207 -11.98 2.91 -11.30
N ALA A 208 -13.16 3.42 -11.65
CA ALA A 208 -13.28 4.71 -12.34
C ALA A 208 -12.86 5.89 -11.45
N ARG A 209 -13.22 5.87 -10.15
CA ARG A 209 -12.78 6.87 -9.16
C ARG A 209 -11.27 6.83 -8.97
N PHE A 210 -10.72 5.63 -8.83
CA PHE A 210 -9.29 5.39 -8.71
C PHE A 210 -8.53 5.91 -9.94
N ILE A 211 -8.98 5.56 -11.15
CA ILE A 211 -8.43 6.05 -12.43
C ILE A 211 -8.46 7.58 -12.47
N GLY A 212 -9.57 8.20 -12.05
CA GLY A 212 -9.71 9.65 -11.96
C GLY A 212 -8.63 10.28 -11.09
N LYS A 213 -8.34 9.68 -9.92
CA LYS A 213 -7.26 10.17 -9.05
C LYS A 213 -5.87 9.89 -9.59
N LEU A 214 -5.67 8.72 -10.18
CA LEU A 214 -4.41 8.31 -10.77
C LEU A 214 -3.99 9.24 -11.92
N LYS A 215 -4.96 9.84 -12.63
CA LYS A 215 -4.71 10.84 -13.66
C LYS A 215 -3.95 12.06 -13.13
N ASP A 216 -4.09 12.44 -11.85
CA ASP A 216 -3.40 13.61 -11.28
C ASP A 216 -1.87 13.49 -11.33
N ILE A 217 -1.34 12.26 -11.39
CA ILE A 217 0.10 11.98 -11.49
C ILE A 217 0.54 11.56 -12.89
N LEU A 218 -0.39 11.44 -13.84
CA LEU A 218 -0.09 11.09 -15.23
C LEU A 218 0.53 12.29 -15.98
N THR A 219 1.55 12.00 -16.76
CA THR A 219 2.11 12.89 -17.76
C THR A 219 1.87 12.41 -19.16
N GLY A 220 1.50 13.34 -20.04
CA GLY A 220 1.05 13.00 -21.38
C GLY A 220 -0.35 12.40 -21.38
N ARG A 221 -0.69 11.68 -22.45
CA ARG A 221 -1.99 11.04 -22.63
C ARG A 221 -1.78 9.64 -23.19
N PRO A 222 -2.41 8.59 -22.61
CA PRO A 222 -2.43 7.28 -23.24
C PRO A 222 -3.27 7.34 -24.52
N SER A 223 -2.94 6.47 -25.48
CA SER A 223 -3.79 6.26 -26.63
C SER A 223 -5.19 5.83 -26.18
N LYS A 224 -6.24 6.43 -26.77
CA LYS A 224 -7.63 6.06 -26.51
C LYS A 224 -7.88 4.59 -26.81
N SER A 225 -7.32 4.05 -27.90
CA SER A 225 -7.48 2.64 -28.28
C SER A 225 -6.85 1.72 -27.24
N ASP A 226 -5.66 2.07 -26.76
CA ASP A 226 -4.91 1.24 -25.81
C ASP A 226 -5.58 1.27 -24.45
N PHE A 227 -6.00 2.46 -24.00
CA PHE A 227 -6.70 2.60 -22.74
C PHE A 227 -8.06 1.87 -22.76
N HIS A 228 -8.82 2.00 -23.85
CA HIS A 228 -10.03 1.21 -24.06
C HIS A 228 -9.77 -0.30 -24.03
N GLY A 229 -8.69 -0.74 -24.70
CA GLY A 229 -8.27 -2.14 -24.70
C GLY A 229 -7.90 -2.64 -23.29
N VAL A 230 -7.26 -1.82 -22.47
CA VAL A 230 -6.95 -2.14 -21.06
C VAL A 230 -8.23 -2.28 -20.24
N LEU A 231 -9.15 -1.31 -20.32
CA LEU A 231 -10.40 -1.35 -19.57
C LEU A 231 -11.24 -2.57 -19.93
N THR A 232 -11.45 -2.82 -21.22
CA THR A 232 -12.31 -3.90 -21.70
C THR A 232 -11.64 -5.27 -21.61
N LYS A 233 -10.46 -5.44 -22.21
CA LYS A 233 -9.84 -6.76 -22.37
C LYS A 233 -9.06 -7.22 -21.13
N ARG A 234 -8.45 -6.29 -20.38
CA ARG A 234 -7.64 -6.65 -19.19
C ARG A 234 -8.43 -6.51 -17.89
N CYS A 235 -9.24 -5.46 -17.76
CA CYS A 235 -10.02 -5.23 -16.55
C CYS A 235 -11.43 -5.86 -16.62
N GLY A 236 -11.91 -6.25 -17.80
CA GLY A 236 -13.24 -6.84 -17.97
C GLY A 236 -14.37 -5.83 -17.83
N MET A 237 -14.08 -4.53 -18.01
CA MET A 237 -15.08 -3.47 -17.99
C MET A 237 -15.97 -3.57 -19.24
N GLU A 238 -17.28 -3.38 -19.06
CA GLU A 238 -18.23 -3.32 -20.16
C GLU A 238 -17.89 -2.14 -21.10
N ASP A 239 -18.09 -2.34 -22.42
CA ASP A 239 -17.65 -1.42 -23.46
C ASP A 239 -18.24 -0.01 -23.33
N SER A 240 -19.55 0.10 -23.05
CA SER A 240 -20.22 1.39 -22.86
C SER A 240 -19.67 2.12 -21.62
N LEU A 241 -19.39 1.39 -20.53
CA LEU A 241 -18.77 1.96 -19.34
C LEU A 241 -17.33 2.41 -19.59
N ALA A 242 -16.54 1.61 -20.32
CA ALA A 242 -15.16 1.96 -20.68
C ALA A 242 -15.11 3.25 -21.51
N LYS A 243 -16.00 3.41 -22.48
CA LYS A 243 -16.15 4.66 -23.27
C LYS A 243 -16.48 5.86 -22.38
N ARG A 244 -17.40 5.70 -21.42
CA ARG A 244 -17.75 6.75 -20.46
C ARG A 244 -16.57 7.15 -19.56
N VAL A 245 -15.81 6.17 -19.05
CA VAL A 245 -14.60 6.44 -18.25
C VAL A 245 -13.59 7.26 -19.05
N ILE A 246 -13.31 6.87 -20.30
CA ILE A 246 -12.38 7.60 -21.18
C ILE A 246 -12.86 9.03 -21.45
N GLN A 247 -14.16 9.21 -21.71
CA GLN A 247 -14.75 10.52 -21.98
C GLN A 247 -14.71 11.44 -20.75
N ASN A 248 -15.05 10.92 -19.57
CA ASN A 248 -15.07 11.68 -18.31
C ASN A 248 -13.67 12.14 -17.88
N LEU A 249 -12.63 11.40 -18.23
CA LEU A 249 -11.26 11.83 -17.98
C LEU A 249 -10.82 12.98 -18.89
N GLN A 250 -11.68 13.53 -19.76
CA GLN A 250 -11.33 14.61 -20.70
C GLN A 250 -10.02 14.31 -21.45
N LEU A 251 -9.77 13.04 -21.78
CA LEU A 251 -8.72 12.65 -22.71
C LEU A 251 -9.18 12.96 -24.14
N ASN A 252 -9.84 14.11 -24.35
CA ASN A 252 -10.34 14.54 -25.64
C ASN A 252 -9.17 15.08 -26.47
N GLY A 253 -9.05 14.53 -27.69
CA GLY A 253 -8.19 14.94 -28.80
C GLY A 253 -7.02 15.81 -28.43
#